data_AF-A0A7S3UKQ3-F1
#
_entry.id   AF-A0A7S3UKQ3-F1
#
_cell.length_a   1.000
_cell.length_b   1.000
_cell.length_c   1.000
_cell.angle_alpha   90.00
_cell.angle_beta   90.00
_cell.angle_gamma   90.00
#
_symmetry.space_group_name_H-M   'P 1'
#
loop_
_entity.id
_entity.type
_entity.pdbx_description
1 polymer ?
#
loop_
_entity_poly.entity_id
_entity_poly.type
_entity_poly.pdbx_seq_one_letter_code
_entity_poly.pdbx_strand_id
1 'polypeptide(L)'
;MQGYAMEDTTVDLKNKKLTAVGRNLSFSKVCQSREVITYEQDPNDPSKTIYTQRMSYSISGIGAVLGRKAERAATDFSAKKAQAGDAVMTKRIDSLAATDWRNDTTTW
;
A
#
# COMPACT_ATOMS: atom_id res chain seq x y z
N MET A 1 -6.56 -21.68 2.11
CA MET A 1 -5.49 -21.37 3.08
C MET A 1 -5.51 -19.87 3.32
N GLN A 2 -5.68 -19.41 4.56
CA GLN A 2 -5.69 -17.98 4.90
C GLN A 2 -4.28 -17.54 5.29
N GLY A 3 -3.91 -16.30 4.97
CA GLY A 3 -2.63 -15.69 5.34
C GLY A 3 -2.85 -14.44 6.18
N TYR A 4 -2.02 -14.25 7.19
CA TYR A 4 -2.03 -13.06 8.05
C TYR A 4 -1.01 -12.03 7.54
N ALA A 5 -1.38 -10.77 7.64
CA ALA A 5 -0.55 -9.61 7.35
C ALA A 5 -0.72 -8.57 8.46
N MET A 6 0.26 -7.68 8.58
CA MET A 6 0.26 -6.54 9.46
C MET A 6 0.45 -5.28 8.62
N GLU A 7 -0.31 -4.24 8.94
CA GLU A 7 -0.16 -2.91 8.37
C GLU A 7 0.02 -1.92 9.52
N ASP A 8 1.14 -1.20 9.49
CA ASP A 8 1.44 -0.11 10.41
C ASP A 8 1.28 1.20 9.66
N THR A 9 0.41 2.08 10.17
CA THR A 9 0.11 3.37 9.51
C THR A 9 0.48 4.53 10.43
N THR A 10 1.16 5.53 9.87
CA THR A 10 1.57 6.75 10.57
C THR A 10 1.08 7.97 9.80
N VAL A 11 0.44 8.89 10.51
CA VAL A 11 -0.05 10.16 9.99
C VAL A 11 0.79 11.30 10.57
N ASP A 12 1.49 12.02 9.71
CA ASP A 12 2.12 13.29 10.06
C ASP A 12 1.25 14.43 9.54
N LEU A 13 0.46 15.01 10.44
CA LEU A 13 -0.46 16.09 10.12
C LEU A 13 0.28 17.38 9.73
N LYS A 14 1.44 17.65 10.32
CA LYS A 14 2.22 18.86 10.06
C LYS A 14 2.76 18.85 8.63
N ASN A 15 3.31 17.71 8.21
CA ASN A 15 3.87 17.54 6.88
C ASN A 15 2.84 17.02 5.86
N LYS A 16 1.57 16.84 6.26
CA LYS A 16 0.47 16.29 5.44
C LYS A 16 0.89 15.00 4.73
N LYS A 17 1.48 14.09 5.50
CA LYS A 17 2.05 12.85 5.01
C LYS A 17 1.44 11.66 5.72
N LEU A 18 0.92 10.72 4.95
CA LEU A 18 0.50 9.40 5.41
C LEU A 18 1.52 8.38 4.94
N THR A 19 1.97 7.50 5.83
CA THR A 19 2.82 6.36 5.48
C THR A 19 2.17 5.08 6.01
N ALA A 20 1.96 4.10 5.14
CA ALA A 20 1.49 2.77 5.49
C ALA A 20 2.57 1.73 5.16
N VAL A 21 2.88 0.85 6.10
CA VAL A 21 3.88 -0.21 5.96
C VAL A 21 3.21 -1.56 6.16
N GLY A 22 3.06 -2.30 5.07
CA GLY A 22 2.50 -3.64 5.05
C GLY A 22 3.57 -4.72 5.10
N ARG A 23 3.32 -5.82 5.81
CA ARG A 23 4.13 -7.04 5.76
C ARG A 23 3.30 -8.29 5.96
N ASN A 24 3.70 -9.39 5.33
CA ASN A 24 3.08 -10.69 5.62
C ASN A 24 3.67 -11.30 6.90
N LEU A 25 2.82 -11.89 7.72
CA LEU A 25 3.22 -12.65 8.90
C LEU A 25 3.26 -14.15 8.58
N SER A 26 2.23 -14.64 7.87
CA SER A 26 2.21 -16.01 7.36
C SER A 26 3.17 -16.19 6.19
N PHE A 27 3.78 -17.38 6.10
CA PHE A 27 4.73 -17.76 5.03
C PHE A 27 6.00 -16.91 4.95
N SER A 28 6.24 -16.03 5.92
CA SER A 28 7.39 -15.12 6.01
C SER A 28 8.76 -15.82 6.09
N LYS A 29 8.80 -17.14 6.35
CA LYS A 29 10.04 -17.94 6.26
C LYS A 29 10.43 -18.30 4.83
N VAL A 30 9.45 -18.34 3.91
CA VAL A 30 9.65 -18.77 2.52
C VAL A 30 9.53 -17.58 1.55
N CYS A 31 8.58 -16.70 1.79
CA CYS A 31 8.37 -15.48 1.02
C CYS A 31 8.08 -14.33 1.99
N GLN A 32 8.97 -13.35 2.02
CA GLN A 32 8.76 -12.09 2.72
C GLN A 32 8.33 -11.05 1.71
N SER A 33 7.20 -10.42 1.96
CA SER A 33 6.71 -9.25 1.27
C SER A 33 6.71 -8.08 2.23
N ARG A 34 7.29 -6.97 1.81
CA ARG A 34 7.19 -5.68 2.50
C ARG A 34 6.69 -4.64 1.51
N GLU A 35 5.66 -3.93 1.91
CA GLU A 35 5.05 -2.85 1.15
C GLU A 35 5.19 -1.56 1.95
N VAL A 36 5.59 -0.49 1.27
CA VAL A 36 5.63 0.86 1.83
C VAL A 36 4.85 1.74 0.87
N ILE A 37 3.80 2.36 1.38
CA ILE A 37 2.96 3.30 0.66
C ILE A 37 3.10 4.65 1.34
N THR A 38 3.31 5.71 0.56
CA THR A 38 3.24 7.08 1.04
C THR A 38 2.22 7.89 0.25
N TYR A 39 1.53 8.77 0.96
CA TYR A 39 0.67 9.80 0.41
C TYR A 39 1.19 11.14 0.92
N GLU A 40 1.56 12.02 0.01
CA GLU A 40 2.15 13.32 0.32
C GLU A 40 1.47 14.40 -0.51
N GLN A 41 1.26 15.59 0.04
CA GLN A 41 0.76 16.72 -0.74
C GLN A 41 1.77 17.06 -1.85
N ASP A 42 1.29 17.31 -3.08
CA ASP A 42 2.17 17.71 -4.18
C ASP A 42 2.78 19.09 -3.87
N PRO A 43 4.12 19.24 -3.91
CA PRO A 43 4.79 20.50 -3.58
C PRO A 43 4.48 21.63 -4.58
N ASN A 44 4.06 21.30 -5.80
CA ASN A 44 3.72 22.28 -6.85
C ASN A 44 2.21 22.53 -6.94
N ASP A 45 1.38 21.59 -6.46
CA ASP A 45 -0.08 21.70 -6.52
C ASP A 45 -0.73 21.20 -5.22
N PRO A 46 -1.05 22.08 -4.26
CA PRO A 46 -1.63 21.69 -2.97
C PRO A 46 -2.98 20.95 -3.07
N SER A 47 -3.66 20.98 -4.22
CA SER A 47 -4.90 20.22 -4.42
C SER A 47 -4.67 18.75 -4.74
N LYS A 48 -3.43 18.35 -5.05
CA LYS A 48 -3.06 16.99 -5.42
C LYS A 48 -2.33 16.27 -4.29
N THR A 49 -2.46 14.95 -4.32
CA THR A 49 -1.71 14.03 -3.45
C THR A 49 -0.88 13.10 -4.32
N ILE A 50 0.43 13.07 -4.07
CA ILE A 50 1.36 12.14 -4.67
C ILE A 50 1.24 10.82 -3.93
N TYR A 51 0.84 9.80 -4.66
CA TYR A 51 0.84 8.41 -4.21
C TYR A 51 2.13 7.73 -4.66
N THR A 52 2.87 7.15 -3.72
CA THR A 52 4.04 6.31 -4.03
C THR A 52 3.90 4.97 -3.34
N GLN A 53 4.03 3.88 -4.10
CA GLN A 53 4.05 2.52 -3.58
C GLN A 53 5.37 1.85 -3.94
N ARG A 54 6.00 1.24 -2.95
CA ARG A 54 7.18 0.40 -3.12
C ARG A 54 6.95 -0.94 -2.47
N MET A 55 7.02 -2.00 -3.27
CA MET A 55 6.95 -3.37 -2.76
C MET A 55 8.32 -4.05 -2.91
N SER A 56 8.67 -4.87 -1.94
CA SER A 56 9.92 -5.63 -1.89
C SER A 56 9.60 -7.05 -1.50
N TYR A 57 10.19 -8.00 -2.23
CA TYR A 57 10.02 -9.42 -2.00
C TYR A 57 11.37 -10.08 -1.75
N SER A 58 11.39 -11.01 -0.80
CA SER A 58 12.53 -11.92 -0.60
C SER A 58 12.00 -13.34 -0.55
N ILE A 59 12.56 -14.19 -1.42
CA ILE A 59 12.14 -15.59 -1.57
C ILE A 59 13.32 -16.48 -1.20
N SER A 60 13.11 -17.35 -0.21
CA SER A 60 14.16 -18.21 0.34
C SER A 60 13.76 -19.68 0.25
N GLY A 61 14.76 -20.56 0.08
CA GLY A 61 14.58 -22.01 0.25
C GLY A 61 14.01 -22.78 -0.95
N ILE A 62 13.86 -22.17 -2.13
CA ILE A 62 13.21 -22.82 -3.30
C ILE A 62 14.15 -23.07 -4.50
N GLY A 63 15.46 -22.85 -4.36
CA GLY A 63 16.45 -23.02 -5.44
C GLY A 63 16.37 -21.93 -6.52
N ALA A 64 17.50 -21.66 -7.19
CA ALA A 64 17.69 -20.44 -8.02
C ALA A 64 16.77 -20.33 -9.26
N VAL A 65 16.28 -21.45 -9.80
CA VAL A 65 15.41 -21.44 -11.00
C VAL A 65 13.95 -21.16 -10.63
N LEU A 66 13.43 -21.81 -9.58
CA LEU A 66 12.08 -21.57 -9.09
C LEU A 66 11.97 -20.22 -8.38
N GLY A 67 13.02 -19.81 -7.66
CA GLY A 67 13.13 -18.47 -7.05
C GLY A 67 12.94 -17.36 -8.08
N ARG A 68 13.66 -17.39 -9.20
CA ARG A 68 13.53 -16.38 -10.27
C ARG A 68 12.13 -16.32 -10.91
N LYS A 69 11.45 -17.46 -11.06
CA LYS A 69 10.06 -17.48 -11.56
C LYS A 69 9.10 -16.89 -10.52
N ALA A 70 9.29 -17.23 -9.25
CA ALA A 70 8.48 -16.71 -8.16
C ALA A 70 8.69 -15.19 -7.97
N GLU A 71 9.91 -14.69 -8.13
CA GLU A 71 10.24 -13.25 -8.11
C GLU A 71 9.53 -12.49 -9.24
N ARG A 72 9.54 -13.03 -10.47
CA ARG A 72 8.80 -12.43 -11.60
C ARG A 72 7.30 -12.40 -11.31
N ALA A 73 6.73 -13.51 -10.86
CA ALA A 73 5.31 -13.58 -10.51
C ALA A 73 4.94 -12.59 -9.39
N ALA A 74 5.80 -12.42 -8.38
CA ALA A 74 5.59 -11.46 -7.30
C ALA A 74 5.66 -10.01 -7.80
N THR A 75 6.55 -9.71 -8.74
CA THR A 75 6.66 -8.38 -9.37
C THR A 75 5.42 -8.06 -10.21
N ASP A 76 4.96 -8.99 -11.05
CA ASP A 76 3.75 -8.81 -11.85
C ASP A 76 2.51 -8.63 -10.97
N PHE A 77 2.45 -9.39 -9.86
CA PHE A 77 1.40 -9.24 -8.87
C PHE A 77 1.44 -7.87 -8.18
N SER A 78 2.63 -7.32 -7.94
CA SER A 78 2.80 -5.98 -7.39
C SER A 78 2.21 -4.89 -8.28
N ALA A 79 2.46 -4.95 -9.59
CA ALA A 79 1.93 -3.97 -10.53
C ALA A 79 0.39 -4.01 -10.55
N LYS A 80 -0.20 -5.20 -10.54
CA LYS A 80 -1.66 -5.39 -10.46
C LYS A 80 -2.24 -4.86 -9.15
N LYS A 81 -1.53 -5.08 -8.02
CA LYS A 81 -1.95 -4.55 -6.71
C LYS A 81 -1.94 -3.04 -6.68
N ALA A 82 -0.95 -2.38 -7.29
CA ALA A 82 -0.91 -0.93 -7.37
C ALA A 82 -2.12 -0.35 -8.11
N GLN A 83 -2.46 -0.92 -9.27
CA GLN A 83 -3.65 -0.51 -10.04
C GLN A 83 -4.95 -0.75 -9.26
N ALA A 84 -5.07 -1.90 -8.57
CA ALA A 84 -6.24 -2.19 -7.76
C ALA A 84 -6.34 -1.24 -6.55
N GLY A 85 -5.21 -0.89 -5.94
CA GLY A 85 -5.14 0.07 -4.83
C GLY A 85 -5.67 1.45 -5.24
N ASP A 86 -5.19 1.97 -6.37
CA ASP A 86 -5.64 3.25 -6.92
C ASP A 86 -7.16 3.27 -7.21
N ALA A 87 -7.68 2.21 -7.84
CA ALA A 87 -9.11 2.10 -8.13
C ALA A 87 -9.97 2.06 -6.86
N VAL A 88 -9.53 1.33 -5.82
CA VAL A 88 -10.22 1.28 -4.52
C VAL A 88 -10.19 2.64 -3.85
N MET A 89 -9.04 3.31 -3.84
CA MET A 89 -8.90 4.63 -3.21
C MET A 89 -9.76 5.68 -3.92
N THR A 90 -9.75 5.72 -5.25
CA THR A 90 -10.61 6.61 -6.04
C THR A 90 -12.08 6.42 -5.68
N LYS A 91 -12.55 5.17 -5.66
CA LYS A 91 -13.93 4.85 -5.26
C LYS A 91 -14.25 5.32 -3.83
N ARG A 92 -13.32 5.19 -2.89
CA ARG A 92 -13.49 5.65 -1.50
C ARG A 92 -13.51 7.16 -1.40
N ILE A 93 -12.66 7.85 -2.17
CA ILE A 93 -12.65 9.32 -2.26
C ILE A 93 -13.99 9.81 -2.80
N ASP A 94 -14.49 9.23 -3.90
CA ASP A 94 -15.79 9.60 -4.46
C ASP A 94 -16.93 9.37 -3.48
N SER A 95 -16.90 8.23 -2.78
CA SER A 95 -17.90 7.89 -1.76
C SER A 95 -17.86 8.90 -0.61
N LEU A 96 -16.67 9.29 -0.15
CA LEU A 96 -16.51 10.31 0.89
C LEU A 96 -16.94 11.68 0.38
N ALA A 97 -16.60 12.07 -0.85
CA ALA A 97 -16.98 13.35 -1.45
C ALA A 97 -18.50 13.52 -1.58
N ALA A 98 -19.25 12.43 -1.68
CA ALA A 98 -20.73 12.44 -1.63
C ALA A 98 -21.31 12.63 -0.22
N THR A 99 -20.47 12.63 0.82
CA THR A 99 -20.85 12.87 2.22
C THR A 99 -20.39 14.25 2.71
N ASP A 100 -20.95 14.71 3.83
CA ASP A 100 -20.59 15.99 4.44
C ASP A 100 -19.37 15.90 5.39
N TRP A 101 -18.47 14.94 5.14
CA TRP A 101 -17.34 14.61 6.04
C TRP A 101 -16.42 15.78 6.39
N ARG A 102 -16.39 16.84 5.58
CA ARG A 102 -15.60 18.05 5.85
C ARG A 102 -16.22 18.93 6.92
N ASN A 103 -17.55 18.88 7.07
CA ASN A 103 -18.30 19.63 8.08
C ASN A 103 -18.69 18.73 9.27
N ASP A 104 -18.60 17.41 9.12
CA ASP A 104 -18.77 16.46 10.22
C ASP A 104 -17.58 16.52 11.18
N THR A 105 -17.69 17.43 12.14
CA THR A 105 -16.77 17.62 13.26
C THR A 105 -17.12 16.74 14.46
N THR A 106 -18.15 15.89 14.37
CA THR A 106 -18.66 15.14 15.52
C THR A 106 -17.88 13.86 15.84
N THR A 107 -16.94 13.47 14.98
CA THR A 107 -16.13 12.24 15.10
C THR A 107 -14.62 12.45 15.27
N TRP A 108 -14.15 13.68 15.55
CA TRP A 108 -12.72 13.97 15.77
C TRP A 108 -12.36 14.13 17.24
#